data_AF-A0A8H8UUS9-F1
#
_entry.id   AF-A0A8H8UUS9-F1
#
_cell.length_a   1.000
_cell.length_b   1.000
_cell.length_c   1.000
_cell.angle_alpha   90.00
_cell.angle_beta   90.00
_cell.angle_gamma   90.00
#
_symmetry.space_group_name_H-M   'P 1'
#
loop_
_entity.id
_entity.type
_entity.pdbx_description
1 polymer ?
#
loop_
_entity_poly.entity_id
_entity_poly.type
_entity_poly.pdbx_seq_one_letter_code
_entity_poly.pdbx_strand_id
1 'polypeptide(L)'
;MVDPEMPSPRYHNTIFIETWEDGYKSGRTCHVVGDLVTGMTYNTRIDQDPELDAMFFAKHFLGFLKPEDYPDRLNEILEMLPPPPKQKSFNPKSMRTEQHKSPGVFYEVGEERPPMIKCTEWTINQAIPALIEAGILMKGS
;
A
#
# COMPACT_ATOMS: atom_id res chain seq x y z
N MET A 1 0.33 -2.88 -18.09
CA MET A 1 -0.97 -3.23 -18.68
C MET A 1 -2.04 -2.70 -17.74
N VAL A 2 -2.96 -1.86 -18.22
CA VAL A 2 -4.07 -1.34 -17.40
C VAL A 2 -5.04 -2.49 -17.16
N ASP A 3 -5.42 -2.74 -15.90
CA ASP A 3 -6.42 -3.73 -15.57
C ASP A 3 -7.80 -3.16 -15.98
N PRO A 4 -8.51 -3.76 -16.96
CA PRO A 4 -9.80 -3.23 -17.43
C PRO A 4 -10.84 -3.17 -16.31
N GLU A 5 -10.68 -3.97 -15.26
CA GLU A 5 -11.57 -4.02 -14.11
C GLU A 5 -11.22 -2.97 -13.03
N MET A 6 -10.20 -2.14 -13.26
CA MET A 6 -9.86 -1.01 -12.39
C MET A 6 -9.58 0.28 -13.19
N PRO A 7 -10.50 1.25 -13.20
CA PRO A 7 -10.36 2.47 -14.00
C PRO A 7 -9.16 3.34 -13.55
N SER A 8 -8.56 4.05 -14.52
CA SER A 8 -7.38 4.89 -14.37
C SER A 8 -7.74 6.38 -14.16
N PRO A 9 -6.83 7.20 -13.60
CA PRO A 9 -5.53 6.82 -13.02
C PRO A 9 -5.65 6.32 -11.58
N ARG A 10 -4.87 5.27 -11.24
CA ARG A 10 -4.61 4.87 -9.85
C ARG A 10 -3.12 5.04 -9.59
N TYR A 11 -2.79 5.83 -8.57
CA TYR A 11 -1.43 6.03 -8.11
C TYR A 11 -1.04 4.94 -7.10
N HIS A 12 0.27 4.67 -6.98
CA HIS A 12 0.82 3.85 -5.92
C HIS A 12 1.10 4.74 -4.71
N ASN A 13 0.22 4.74 -3.71
CA ASN A 13 0.40 5.54 -2.51
C ASN A 13 1.28 4.79 -1.49
N THR A 14 2.29 5.49 -0.98
CA THR A 14 3.24 5.02 0.04
C THR A 14 3.25 5.98 1.22
N ILE A 15 3.84 5.55 2.34
CA ILE A 15 4.14 6.44 3.47
C ILE A 15 5.63 6.74 3.41
N PHE A 16 5.99 8.01 3.27
CA PHE A 16 7.37 8.47 3.31
C PHE A 16 7.64 9.19 4.64
N ILE A 17 8.69 8.77 5.33
CA ILE A 17 9.15 9.33 6.60
C ILE A 17 10.45 10.07 6.31
N GLU A 18 10.40 11.38 6.31
CA GLU A 18 11.54 12.26 6.05
C GLU A 18 12.41 12.36 7.31
N THR A 19 13.67 11.89 7.24
CA THR A 19 14.59 11.82 8.41
C THR A 19 15.92 12.54 8.19
N TRP A 20 16.31 12.77 6.93
CA TRP A 20 17.56 13.41 6.51
C TRP A 20 18.83 12.64 6.91
N GLU A 21 18.71 11.36 7.27
CA GLU A 21 19.84 10.51 7.69
C GLU A 21 20.84 10.27 6.54
N ASP A 22 20.35 10.20 5.30
CA ASP A 22 21.12 9.87 4.09
C ASP A 22 21.20 11.05 3.09
N GLY A 23 20.97 12.27 3.57
CA GLY A 23 21.00 13.50 2.77
C GLY A 23 19.76 14.39 2.92
N TYR A 24 19.80 15.59 2.36
CA TYR A 24 18.68 16.55 2.43
C TYR A 24 17.39 15.95 1.88
N LYS A 25 16.31 15.97 2.68
CA LYS A 25 14.99 15.36 2.37
C LYS A 25 15.00 13.85 2.11
N SER A 26 16.08 13.15 2.45
CA SER A 26 16.09 11.69 2.46
C SER A 26 15.25 11.13 3.60
N GLY A 27 14.91 9.85 3.50
CA GLY A 27 14.08 9.21 4.49
C GLY A 27 13.80 7.75 4.17
N ARG A 28 12.71 7.24 4.74
CA ARG A 28 12.28 5.85 4.58
C ARG A 28 10.88 5.78 3.98
N THR A 29 10.74 4.96 2.95
CA THR A 29 9.44 4.61 2.37
C THR A 29 8.94 3.30 2.96
N CYS A 30 7.70 3.33 3.46
CA CYS A 30 6.91 2.17 3.86
C CYS A 30 5.81 1.93 2.82
N HIS A 31 5.76 0.73 2.25
CA HIS A 31 4.78 0.41 1.21
C HIS A 31 4.45 -1.08 1.15
N VAL A 32 3.40 -1.42 0.40
CA VAL A 32 3.14 -2.80 -0.01
C VAL A 32 3.40 -2.95 -1.50
N VAL A 33 4.18 -3.96 -1.85
CA VAL A 33 4.60 -4.28 -3.22
C VAL A 33 3.99 -5.60 -3.66
N GLY A 34 3.78 -5.76 -4.98
CA GLY A 34 3.18 -6.96 -5.56
C GLY A 34 1.97 -6.64 -6.44
N ASP A 35 1.17 -7.66 -6.72
CA ASP A 35 0.05 -7.56 -7.65
C ASP A 35 -1.16 -8.40 -7.20
N LEU A 36 -2.25 -8.32 -7.95
CA LEU A 36 -3.50 -9.00 -7.59
C LEU A 36 -3.43 -10.53 -7.81
N VAL A 37 -2.45 -11.03 -8.56
CA VAL A 37 -2.32 -12.44 -8.98
C VAL A 37 -1.38 -13.21 -8.07
N THR A 38 -0.33 -12.57 -7.57
CA THR A 38 0.64 -13.16 -6.63
C THR A 38 0.34 -12.76 -5.20
N GLY A 39 -0.39 -11.67 -5.00
CA GLY A 39 -0.57 -11.03 -3.69
C GLY A 39 0.44 -9.91 -3.48
N MET A 40 0.35 -9.26 -2.33
CA MET A 40 1.24 -8.17 -1.96
C MET A 40 1.92 -8.47 -0.64
N THR A 41 3.08 -7.84 -0.42
CA THR A 41 3.85 -7.92 0.82
C THR A 41 4.27 -6.54 1.27
N TYR A 42 4.27 -6.30 2.57
CA TYR A 42 4.87 -5.10 3.15
C TYR A 42 6.39 -5.09 2.97
N ASN A 43 6.94 -3.90 2.73
CA ASN A 43 8.36 -3.68 2.57
C ASN A 43 8.74 -2.26 3.02
N THR A 44 10.00 -2.08 3.41
CA THR A 44 10.58 -0.76 3.65
C THR A 44 11.89 -0.58 2.91
N ARG A 45 12.17 0.65 2.50
CA ARG A 45 13.44 1.02 1.89
C ARG A 45 13.84 2.45 2.26
N ILE A 46 15.14 2.69 2.30
CA ILE A 46 15.69 4.04 2.39
C ILE A 46 15.59 4.67 1.00
N ASP A 47 15.03 5.87 0.93
CA ASP A 47 14.81 6.63 -0.31
C ASP A 47 15.35 8.06 -0.18
N GLN A 48 15.69 8.66 -1.33
CA GLN A 48 15.97 10.09 -1.46
C GLN A 48 14.65 10.89 -1.53
N ASP A 49 14.72 12.21 -1.77
CA ASP A 49 13.51 13.05 -1.90
C ASP A 49 12.55 12.47 -2.96
N PRO A 50 11.32 12.06 -2.57
CA PRO A 50 10.35 11.49 -3.50
C PRO A 50 9.98 12.44 -4.63
N GLU A 51 10.11 13.76 -4.44
CA GLU A 51 9.83 14.75 -5.49
C GLU A 51 10.81 14.67 -6.68
N LEU A 52 11.94 13.97 -6.52
CA LEU A 52 12.90 13.74 -7.59
C LEU A 52 12.60 12.47 -8.41
N ASP A 53 11.64 11.65 -7.97
CA ASP A 53 11.25 10.45 -8.71
C ASP A 53 10.43 10.83 -9.95
N ALA A 54 10.75 10.24 -11.11
CA ALA A 54 10.03 10.48 -12.36
C ALA A 54 8.55 10.02 -12.32
N MET A 55 8.21 9.12 -11.41
CA MET A 55 6.84 8.65 -11.17
C MET A 55 6.12 9.46 -10.07
N PHE A 56 6.76 10.47 -9.49
CA PHE A 56 6.15 11.34 -8.50
C PHE A 56 4.94 12.07 -9.08
N PHE A 57 3.84 12.06 -8.32
CA PHE A 57 2.64 12.80 -8.66
C PHE A 57 2.33 13.90 -7.64
N ALA A 58 2.25 13.52 -6.36
CA ALA A 58 1.99 14.43 -5.26
C ALA A 58 2.43 13.80 -3.93
N LYS A 59 2.61 14.64 -2.90
CA LYS A 59 2.71 14.21 -1.50
C LYS A 59 1.82 15.07 -0.62
N HIS A 60 1.33 14.48 0.46
CA HIS A 60 0.50 15.14 1.45
C HIS A 60 1.14 14.96 2.82
N PHE A 61 1.32 16.06 3.54
CA PHE A 61 1.84 15.99 4.90
C PHE A 61 0.80 15.35 5.82
N LEU A 62 1.16 14.23 6.46
CA LEU A 62 0.28 13.49 7.36
C LEU A 62 0.43 13.90 8.83
N GLY A 63 1.65 14.26 9.25
CA GLY A 63 1.98 14.53 10.65
C GLY A 63 3.43 14.26 10.97
N PHE A 64 3.71 14.20 12.28
CA PHE A 64 5.04 13.97 12.82
C PHE A 64 5.08 12.68 13.65
N LEU A 65 6.24 12.03 13.65
CA LEU A 65 6.60 10.93 14.55
C LEU A 65 7.57 11.47 15.59
N LYS A 66 7.54 10.93 16.81
CA LYS A 66 8.64 11.18 17.73
C LYS A 66 9.87 10.36 17.31
N PRO A 67 11.10 10.84 17.59
CA PRO A 67 12.30 10.06 17.32
C PRO A 67 12.30 8.67 17.98
N GLU A 68 11.70 8.54 19.17
CA GLU A 68 11.60 7.27 19.90
C GLU A 68 10.68 6.22 19.24
N ASP A 69 9.77 6.65 18.36
CA ASP A 69 8.84 5.76 17.66
C ASP A 69 9.38 5.29 16.28
N TYR A 70 10.54 5.80 15.85
CA TYR A 70 11.18 5.49 14.56
C TYR A 70 12.56 4.81 14.76
N PRO A 71 12.90 3.79 13.95
CA PRO A 71 12.06 3.12 12.95
C PRO A 71 11.25 1.93 13.53
N ASP A 72 11.63 1.44 14.71
CA ASP A 72 11.22 0.11 15.18
C ASP A 72 9.72 0.03 15.47
N ARG A 73 9.19 0.92 16.31
CA ARG A 73 7.75 0.91 16.68
C ARG A 73 6.84 1.15 15.47
N LEU A 74 7.25 2.05 14.57
CA LEU A 74 6.58 2.29 13.29
C LEU A 74 6.49 0.99 12.47
N ASN A 75 7.62 0.30 12.28
CA ASN A 75 7.68 -0.93 11.50
C ASN A 75 6.88 -2.05 12.16
N GLU A 76 6.98 -2.22 13.48
CA GLU A 76 6.19 -3.22 14.23
C GLU A 76 4.68 -3.07 13.96
N ILE A 77 4.16 -1.83 14.01
CA ILE A 77 2.75 -1.56 13.74
C ILE A 77 2.39 -1.93 12.29
N LEU A 78 3.20 -1.53 11.32
CA LEU A 78 2.91 -1.75 9.90
C LEU A 78 3.08 -3.21 9.47
N GLU A 79 4.02 -3.94 10.06
CA GLU A 79 4.24 -5.38 9.82
C GLU A 79 3.10 -6.25 10.35
N MET A 80 2.42 -5.81 11.40
CA MET A 80 1.24 -6.50 11.94
C MET A 80 0.00 -6.36 11.04
N LEU A 81 -0.03 -5.39 10.13
CA LEU A 81 -1.16 -5.19 9.23
C LEU A 81 -1.14 -6.21 8.09
N PRO A 82 -2.25 -6.91 7.81
CA PRO A 82 -2.30 -7.86 6.72
C PRO A 82 -2.11 -7.13 5.37
N PRO A 83 -1.11 -7.50 4.55
CA PRO A 83 -0.99 -6.92 3.22
C PRO A 83 -2.15 -7.42 2.34
N PRO A 84 -2.48 -6.69 1.25
CA PRO A 84 -3.53 -7.13 0.33
C PRO A 84 -3.25 -8.56 -0.19
N PRO A 85 -4.21 -9.49 -0.02
CA PRO A 85 -4.01 -10.86 -0.45
C PRO A 85 -4.07 -10.96 -1.98
N LYS A 86 -3.70 -12.14 -2.47
CA LYS A 86 -4.03 -12.56 -3.83
C LYS A 86 -5.55 -12.48 -4.03
N GLN A 87 -5.98 -11.79 -5.08
CA GLN A 87 -7.39 -11.52 -5.39
C GLN A 87 -7.79 -11.99 -6.78
N LYS A 88 -6.82 -12.28 -7.66
CA LYS A 88 -7.02 -12.81 -9.01
C LYS A 88 -6.32 -14.14 -9.21
N SER A 89 -6.93 -15.02 -9.98
CA SER A 89 -6.43 -16.35 -10.31
C SER A 89 -6.79 -16.67 -11.76
N PHE A 90 -6.02 -17.53 -12.39
CA PHE A 90 -6.39 -18.06 -13.71
C PHE A 90 -7.59 -19.00 -13.55
N ASN A 91 -8.67 -18.72 -14.26
CA ASN A 91 -9.89 -19.53 -14.31
C ASN A 91 -9.84 -20.42 -15.56
N PRO A 92 -9.64 -21.75 -15.43
CA PRO A 92 -9.57 -22.65 -16.57
C PRO A 92 -10.88 -22.77 -17.35
N LYS A 93 -12.04 -22.42 -16.75
CA LYS A 93 -13.35 -22.51 -17.42
C LYS A 93 -13.52 -21.38 -18.44
N SER A 94 -13.07 -20.18 -18.11
CA SER A 94 -13.16 -19.00 -18.97
C SER A 94 -11.86 -18.68 -19.70
N MET A 95 -10.76 -19.35 -19.34
CA MET A 95 -9.41 -19.13 -19.84
C MET A 95 -8.89 -17.70 -19.60
N ARG A 96 -9.30 -17.07 -18.49
CA ARG A 96 -8.94 -15.69 -18.13
C ARG A 96 -8.46 -15.58 -16.69
N THR A 97 -7.66 -14.55 -16.41
CA THR A 97 -7.32 -14.16 -15.04
C THR A 97 -8.45 -13.29 -14.47
N GLU A 98 -9.12 -13.81 -13.45
CA GLU A 98 -10.36 -13.23 -12.91
C GLU A 98 -10.26 -13.08 -11.39
N GLN A 99 -11.06 -12.16 -10.85
CA GLN A 99 -11.21 -12.00 -9.41
C GLN A 99 -11.82 -13.26 -8.80
N HIS A 100 -11.36 -13.62 -7.61
CA HIS A 100 -11.82 -14.80 -6.88
C HIS A 100 -12.17 -14.47 -5.43
N LYS A 101 -12.98 -15.34 -4.81
CA LYS A 101 -13.31 -15.33 -3.38
C LYS A 101 -12.15 -15.93 -2.58
N SER A 102 -11.58 -17.01 -3.09
CA SER A 102 -10.37 -17.66 -2.61
C SER A 102 -9.66 -18.31 -3.81
N PRO A 103 -8.35 -18.62 -3.74
CA PRO A 103 -7.62 -19.17 -4.87
C PRO A 103 -8.33 -20.40 -5.47
N GLY A 104 -8.79 -20.28 -6.73
CA GLY A 104 -9.55 -21.31 -7.45
C GLY A 104 -11.07 -21.27 -7.30
N VAL A 105 -11.63 -20.38 -6.47
CA VAL A 105 -13.08 -20.19 -6.28
C VAL A 105 -13.50 -18.82 -6.81
N PHE A 106 -14.12 -18.79 -7.98
CA PHE A 106 -14.48 -17.57 -8.70
C PHE A 106 -15.89 -17.06 -8.38
N TYR A 107 -16.15 -15.81 -8.74
CA TYR A 107 -17.49 -15.24 -8.72
C TYR A 107 -18.29 -15.71 -9.94
N GLU A 108 -19.57 -16.00 -9.74
CA GLU A 108 -20.47 -16.40 -10.83
C GLU A 108 -20.91 -15.19 -11.67
N VAL A 109 -21.50 -15.44 -12.85
CA VAL A 109 -22.03 -14.38 -13.69
C VAL A 109 -23.19 -13.68 -12.98
N GLY A 110 -23.08 -12.35 -12.82
CA GLY A 110 -24.07 -11.54 -12.12
C GLY A 110 -23.88 -11.48 -10.60
N GLU A 111 -22.91 -12.20 -10.05
CA GLU A 111 -22.56 -12.08 -8.63
C GLU A 111 -21.79 -10.77 -8.37
N GLU A 112 -22.15 -10.10 -7.29
CA GLU A 112 -21.46 -8.87 -6.86
C GLU A 112 -20.02 -9.19 -6.46
N ARG A 113 -19.09 -8.34 -6.92
CA ARG A 113 -17.66 -8.48 -6.65
C ARG A 113 -17.19 -7.32 -5.76
N PRO A 114 -16.52 -7.59 -4.63
CA PRO A 114 -16.00 -6.53 -3.80
C PRO A 114 -14.90 -5.75 -4.54
N PRO A 115 -14.71 -4.45 -4.22
CA PRO A 115 -13.58 -3.69 -4.75
C PRO A 115 -12.24 -4.36 -4.42
N MET A 116 -11.34 -4.38 -5.39
CA MET A 116 -10.01 -4.95 -5.17
C MET A 116 -9.12 -3.99 -4.38
N ILE A 117 -8.45 -4.54 -3.39
CA ILE A 117 -7.56 -3.82 -2.48
C ILE A 117 -6.15 -3.86 -3.07
N LYS A 118 -5.55 -2.69 -3.25
CA LYS A 118 -4.13 -2.52 -3.62
C LYS A 118 -3.39 -1.75 -2.53
N CYS A 119 -2.13 -1.41 -2.82
CA CYS A 119 -1.31 -0.47 -2.06
C CYS A 119 -2.07 0.78 -1.58
N THR A 120 -2.86 1.41 -2.45
CA THR A 120 -3.60 2.62 -2.07
C THR A 120 -4.62 2.37 -0.97
N GLU A 121 -5.45 1.35 -1.07
CA GLU A 121 -6.41 1.01 -0.02
C GLU A 121 -5.70 0.58 1.26
N TRP A 122 -4.61 -0.18 1.16
CA TRP A 122 -3.84 -0.56 2.34
C TRP A 122 -3.23 0.67 3.04
N THR A 123 -2.61 1.57 2.29
CA THR A 123 -2.00 2.80 2.84
C THR A 123 -3.06 3.71 3.48
N ILE A 124 -4.14 4.02 2.76
CA ILE A 124 -5.13 5.01 3.20
C ILE A 124 -6.08 4.44 4.26
N ASN A 125 -6.53 3.20 4.09
CA ASN A 125 -7.60 2.64 4.93
C ASN A 125 -7.07 1.75 6.07
N GLN A 126 -5.79 1.35 6.06
CA GLN A 126 -5.22 0.50 7.11
C GLN A 126 -4.02 1.16 7.78
N ALA A 127 -2.96 1.44 7.01
CA ALA A 127 -1.69 1.91 7.57
C ALA A 127 -1.84 3.25 8.29
N ILE A 128 -2.33 4.29 7.62
CA ILE A 128 -2.49 5.62 8.23
C ILE A 128 -3.40 5.56 9.48
N PRO A 129 -4.60 4.95 9.44
CA PRO A 129 -5.42 4.77 10.64
C PRO A 129 -4.70 4.05 11.78
N ALA A 130 -3.99 2.95 11.51
CA ALA A 130 -3.28 2.20 12.54
C ALA A 130 -2.20 3.04 13.24
N LEU A 131 -1.47 3.88 12.48
CA LEU A 131 -0.47 4.79 13.06
C LEU A 131 -1.09 5.87 13.94
N ILE A 132 -2.28 6.35 13.58
CA ILE A 132 -3.06 7.31 14.38
C ILE A 132 -3.59 6.65 15.65
N GLU A 133 -4.19 5.47 15.53
CA GLU A 133 -4.75 4.70 16.65
C GLU A 133 -3.68 4.27 17.66
N ALA A 134 -2.49 3.93 17.18
CA ALA A 134 -1.34 3.65 18.03
C ALA A 134 -0.73 4.89 18.70
N GLY A 135 -1.21 6.10 18.33
CA GLY A 135 -0.77 7.37 18.88
C GLY A 135 0.64 7.80 18.45
N ILE A 136 1.23 7.17 17.43
CA ILE A 136 2.57 7.51 16.95
C ILE A 136 2.56 8.57 15.85
N LEU A 137 1.49 8.63 15.04
CA LEU A 137 1.29 9.68 14.05
C LEU A 137 0.53 10.85 14.69
N MET A 138 1.27 11.90 15.05
CA MET A 138 0.71 13.14 15.60
C MET A 138 0.36 14.11 14.47
N LYS A 139 -0.91 14.54 14.38
CA LYS A 139 -1.32 15.53 13.38
C LYS A 139 -0.55 16.83 13.58
N GLY A 140 -0.05 17.40 12.48
CA GLY A 140 0.45 18.77 12.47
C GLY A 140 -0.67 19.72 12.86
N SER A 141 -0.43 20.54 13.88
CA SER A 141 -1.30 21.64 14.32
C SER A 141 -1.46 22.71 13.26
#